data_AF-A0A920T1G5-F1
#
_entry.id   AF-A0A920T1G5-F1
#
_cell.length_a   1.000
_cell.length_b   1.000
_cell.length_c   1.000
_cell.angle_alpha   90.00
_cell.angle_beta   90.00
_cell.angle_gamma   90.00
#
_symmetry.space_group_name_H-M   'P 1'
#
loop_
_entity.id
_entity.type
_entity.pdbx_description
1 polymer ?
#
loop_
_entity_poly.entity_id
_entity_poly.type
_entity_poly.pdbx_seq_one_letter_code
_entity_poly.pdbx_strand_id
1 'polypeptide(L)'
;MHLTYDGAYSHTAHINVSTDGVNFTEVVSLDPVSEWVTETVDLSAYAGEPNLYIAFHSNDNGFWASGWAIDDVFITFAARDVERLVHYELTEIGEWVLSAPKEDVISEFPGGIPYETEGRSRATNSQ
;
A
#
# COMPACT_ATOMS: atom_id res chain seq x y z
N MET A 1 7.18 16.15 0.83
CA MET A 1 8.05 16.76 -0.22
C MET A 1 8.64 18.05 0.32
N HIS A 2 9.81 18.47 -0.15
CA HIS A 2 10.33 19.82 0.07
C HIS A 2 10.12 20.69 -1.17
N LEU A 3 9.74 21.95 -1.00
CA LEU A 3 9.49 22.86 -2.13
C LEU A 3 9.78 24.33 -1.82
N THR A 4 9.94 25.14 -2.87
CA THR A 4 10.07 26.61 -2.79
C THR A 4 9.65 27.29 -4.09
N TYR A 5 8.88 28.37 -4.00
CA TYR A 5 8.62 29.34 -5.09
C TYR A 5 8.09 30.66 -4.51
N ASP A 6 8.41 31.80 -5.12
CA ASP A 6 8.09 33.12 -4.54
C ASP A 6 6.74 33.73 -5.02
N GLY A 7 6.03 33.05 -5.93
CA GLY A 7 4.77 33.50 -6.52
C GLY A 7 4.84 34.77 -7.39
N ALA A 8 6.04 35.28 -7.70
CA ALA A 8 6.18 36.48 -8.52
C ALA A 8 5.57 36.27 -9.91
N TYR A 9 5.13 37.38 -10.51
CA TYR A 9 4.48 37.41 -11.84
C TYR A 9 3.15 36.65 -11.92
N SER A 10 2.49 36.40 -10.78
CA SER A 10 1.28 35.58 -10.68
C SER A 10 1.52 34.10 -11.00
N HIS A 11 2.76 33.63 -10.85
CA HIS A 11 3.10 32.22 -10.93
C HIS A 11 2.41 31.43 -9.82
N THR A 12 1.82 30.28 -10.17
CA THR A 12 1.15 29.38 -9.23
C THR A 12 1.71 27.97 -9.33
N ALA A 13 1.62 27.21 -8.23
CA ALA A 13 2.06 25.82 -8.17
C ALA A 13 0.93 24.94 -7.63
N HIS A 14 0.72 23.81 -8.29
CA HIS A 14 -0.39 22.91 -8.01
C HIS A 14 0.07 21.46 -7.99
N ILE A 15 -0.63 20.63 -7.24
CA ILE A 15 -0.50 19.18 -7.32
C ILE A 15 -1.77 18.64 -7.94
N ASN A 16 -1.60 17.86 -9.00
CA ASN A 16 -2.68 17.21 -9.70
C ASN A 16 -2.48 15.70 -9.65
N VAL A 17 -3.56 14.95 -9.79
CA VAL A 17 -3.52 13.49 -9.87
C VAL A 17 -4.37 12.96 -11.02
N SER A 18 -4.04 11.76 -11.48
CA SER A 18 -4.77 11.05 -12.51
C SER A 18 -4.76 9.54 -12.26
N THR A 19 -5.87 8.85 -12.54
CA THR A 19 -5.96 7.38 -12.48
C THR A 19 -5.83 6.73 -13.86
N ASP A 20 -5.87 7.53 -14.94
CA ASP A 20 -5.77 7.07 -16.33
C ASP A 20 -4.53 7.61 -17.07
N GLY A 21 -3.77 8.51 -16.44
CA GLY A 21 -2.59 9.16 -17.01
C GLY A 21 -2.91 10.22 -18.08
N VAL A 22 -4.19 10.53 -18.31
CA VAL A 22 -4.64 11.45 -19.36
C VAL A 22 -5.39 12.63 -18.74
N ASN A 23 -6.37 12.34 -17.88
CA ASN A 23 -7.20 13.35 -17.24
C ASN A 23 -6.66 13.62 -15.84
N PHE A 24 -6.18 14.85 -15.62
CA PHE A 24 -5.63 15.27 -14.34
C PHE A 24 -6.63 16.17 -13.59
N THR A 25 -6.80 15.89 -12.31
CA THR A 25 -7.63 16.68 -11.38
C THR A 25 -6.71 17.31 -10.34
N GLU A 26 -6.90 18.60 -10.07
CA GLU A 26 -6.19 19.31 -9.00
C GLU A 26 -6.62 18.79 -7.63
N VAL A 27 -5.63 18.52 -6.76
CA VAL A 27 -5.87 18.11 -5.36
C VAL A 27 -5.42 19.16 -4.36
N VAL A 28 -4.43 19.98 -4.72
CA VAL A 28 -4.02 21.13 -3.89
C VAL A 28 -3.43 22.23 -4.76
N SER A 29 -3.75 23.47 -4.40
CA SER A 29 -3.03 24.68 -4.82
C SER A 29 -2.13 25.10 -3.68
N LEU A 30 -0.85 25.31 -3.98
CA LEU A 30 0.17 25.63 -2.98
C LEU A 30 0.25 27.14 -2.78
N ASP A 31 0.60 27.56 -1.57
CA ASP A 31 0.89 28.96 -1.27
C ASP A 31 2.37 29.28 -1.54
N PRO A 32 2.70 30.51 -1.98
CA PRO A 32 4.06 30.90 -2.27
C PRO A 32 4.90 30.99 -0.99
N VAL A 33 6.10 30.44 -1.07
CA VAL A 33 7.08 30.38 0.01
C VAL A 33 8.49 30.38 -0.58
N SER A 34 9.24 31.44 -0.27
CA SER A 34 10.62 31.63 -0.75
C SER A 34 11.67 30.87 0.05
N GLU A 35 11.25 30.16 1.10
CA GLU A 35 12.06 29.25 1.88
C GLU A 35 11.74 27.80 1.50
N TRP A 36 12.70 26.90 1.65
CA TRP A 36 12.43 25.47 1.51
C TRP A 36 11.54 25.00 2.66
N VAL A 37 10.34 24.53 2.33
CA VAL A 37 9.39 24.01 3.31
C VAL A 37 8.96 22.59 2.98
N THR A 38 8.62 21.83 4.03
CA THR A 38 8.05 20.50 3.89
C THR A 38 6.53 20.60 3.69
N GLU A 39 6.04 20.05 2.60
CA GLU A 39 4.61 19.96 2.30
C GLU A 39 4.15 18.50 2.29
N THR A 40 2.94 18.27 2.81
CA THR A 40 2.30 16.94 2.88
C THR A 40 0.89 17.04 2.32
N VAL A 41 0.61 16.25 1.28
CA VAL A 41 -0.69 16.19 0.62
C VAL A 41 -1.37 14.87 0.96
N ASP A 42 -2.60 14.92 1.48
CA ASP A 42 -3.38 13.71 1.70
C ASP A 42 -3.98 13.22 0.37
N LEU A 43 -3.61 12.00 -0.01
CA LEU A 43 -4.11 11.31 -1.21
C LEU A 43 -4.97 10.09 -0.85
N SER A 44 -5.49 10.02 0.38
CA SER A 44 -6.28 8.89 0.88
C SER A 44 -7.50 8.54 0.02
N ALA A 45 -8.08 9.52 -0.68
CA ALA A 45 -9.17 9.33 -1.64
C ALA A 45 -8.80 8.42 -2.83
N TYR A 46 -7.51 8.27 -3.13
CA TYR A 46 -6.99 7.45 -4.22
C TYR A 46 -6.34 6.15 -3.72
N ALA A 47 -6.55 5.80 -2.45
CA ALA A 47 -6.04 4.57 -1.89
C ALA A 47 -6.66 3.34 -2.58
N GLY A 48 -5.80 2.40 -3.00
CA GLY A 48 -6.22 1.18 -3.68
C GLY A 48 -6.40 1.32 -5.20
N GLU A 49 -6.24 2.52 -5.75
CA GLU A 49 -6.17 2.70 -7.20
C GLU A 49 -4.95 1.94 -7.75
N PRO A 50 -5.13 1.11 -8.81
CA PRO A 50 -4.05 0.28 -9.34
C PRO A 50 -2.95 1.11 -10.02
N ASN A 51 -3.30 2.29 -10.54
CA ASN A 51 -2.38 3.26 -11.10
C ASN A 51 -2.78 4.65 -10.61
N LEU A 52 -1.82 5.37 -10.02
CA LEU A 52 -1.98 6.76 -9.63
C LEU A 52 -0.79 7.56 -10.16
N TYR A 53 -1.08 8.54 -11.00
CA TYR A 53 -0.11 9.49 -11.51
C TYR A 53 -0.22 10.77 -10.69
N ILE A 54 0.91 11.30 -10.25
CA ILE A 54 0.99 12.58 -9.53
C ILE A 54 1.77 13.54 -10.44
N ALA A 55 1.18 14.71 -10.69
CA ALA A 55 1.79 15.78 -11.46
C ALA A 55 2.05 16.99 -10.58
N PHE A 56 3.30 17.45 -10.61
CA PHE A 56 3.71 18.73 -10.07
C PHE A 56 3.55 19.78 -11.18
N HIS A 57 2.53 20.63 -11.05
CA HIS A 57 2.14 21.58 -12.08
C HIS A 57 2.53 23.03 -11.71
N SER A 58 3.65 23.50 -12.28
CA SER A 58 3.99 24.93 -12.33
C SER A 58 3.16 25.60 -13.42
N ASN A 59 2.51 26.70 -13.09
CA ASN A 59 1.63 27.43 -14.00
C ASN A 59 1.93 28.93 -13.99
N ASP A 60 2.51 29.41 -15.09
CA ASP A 60 2.88 30.80 -15.35
C ASP A 60 1.69 31.72 -15.67
N ASN A 61 0.49 31.16 -15.76
CA ASN A 61 -0.75 31.85 -16.09
C ASN A 61 -0.68 32.67 -17.39
N GLY A 62 0.17 32.25 -18.34
CA GLY A 62 0.40 32.94 -19.61
C GLY A 62 1.36 34.13 -19.53
N PHE A 63 2.08 34.28 -18.42
CA PHE A 63 3.06 35.34 -18.18
C PHE A 63 4.45 34.76 -17.90
N TRP A 64 5.32 35.57 -17.29
CA TRP A 64 6.59 35.09 -16.78
C TRP A 64 6.35 34.29 -15.50
N ALA A 65 7.25 33.36 -15.17
CA ALA A 65 7.24 32.65 -13.92
C ALA A 65 8.55 32.86 -13.17
N SER A 66 8.48 32.85 -11.84
CA SER A 66 9.66 32.90 -10.99
C SER A 66 10.41 31.57 -10.88
N GLY A 67 9.81 30.49 -11.38
CA GLY A 67 10.32 29.13 -11.22
C GLY A 67 9.81 28.48 -9.92
N TRP A 68 9.88 27.16 -9.90
CA TRP A 68 9.50 26.32 -8.77
C TRP A 68 10.52 25.20 -8.64
N ALA A 69 10.95 24.92 -7.42
CA ALA A 69 11.86 23.81 -7.13
C ALA A 69 11.21 22.87 -6.12
N ILE A 70 11.47 21.57 -6.30
CA ILE A 70 10.93 20.47 -5.50
C ILE A 70 12.04 19.47 -5.26
N ASP A 71 12.13 18.96 -4.03
CA ASP A 71 13.08 17.93 -3.63
C ASP A 71 12.44 16.97 -2.60
N ASP A 72 13.15 15.90 -2.24
CA ASP A 72 12.77 14.94 -1.20
C ASP A 72 11.31 14.46 -1.31
N VAL A 73 10.91 14.09 -2.54
CA VAL A 73 9.58 13.55 -2.79
C VAL A 73 9.52 12.13 -2.24
N PHE A 74 8.64 11.93 -1.27
CA PHE A 74 8.34 10.61 -0.71
C PHE A 74 6.83 10.38 -0.76
N ILE A 75 6.44 9.11 -0.98
CA ILE A 75 5.05 8.67 -1.00
C ILE A 75 4.93 7.52 -0.02
N THR A 76 3.97 7.62 0.90
CA THR A 76 3.66 6.55 1.85
C THR A 76 2.24 6.09 1.66
N PHE A 77 2.07 4.78 1.61
CA PHE A 77 0.75 4.18 1.76
C PHE A 77 0.54 3.97 3.25
N ALA A 78 -0.54 4.49 3.81
CA ALA A 78 -1.06 3.90 5.03
C ALA A 78 -1.45 2.47 4.64
N ALA A 79 -0.61 1.50 4.98
CA ALA A 79 -1.09 0.14 5.05
C ALA A 79 -2.30 0.22 5.98
N ARG A 80 -3.50 -0.02 5.45
CA ARG A 80 -4.51 -0.63 6.31
C ARG A 80 -3.79 -1.78 7.02
N ASP A 81 -4.04 -1.98 8.30
CA ASP A 81 -3.79 -3.29 8.90
C ASP A 81 -4.53 -4.31 8.04
N VAL A 82 -3.86 -4.80 6.99
CA VAL A 82 -4.33 -5.90 6.21
C VAL A 82 -4.07 -7.04 7.17
N GLU A 83 -5.12 -7.43 7.90
CA GLU A 83 -5.16 -8.74 8.51
C GLU A 83 -4.75 -9.70 7.39
N ARG A 84 -3.51 -10.15 7.45
CA ARG A 84 -2.97 -11.09 6.47
C ARG A 84 -3.69 -12.39 6.77
N LEU A 85 -4.88 -12.55 6.20
CA LEU A 85 -5.58 -13.82 6.13
C LEU A 85 -4.72 -14.70 5.24
N VAL A 86 -3.73 -15.37 5.85
CA VAL A 86 -2.99 -16.43 5.20
C VAL A 86 -3.94 -17.61 5.17
N HIS A 87 -4.60 -17.81 4.02
CA HIS A 87 -5.41 -18.99 3.78
C HIS A 87 -4.47 -20.18 3.56
N TYR A 88 -4.41 -21.07 4.55
CA TYR A 88 -3.73 -22.35 4.42
C TYR A 88 -4.77 -23.39 3.99
N GLU A 89 -4.58 -24.00 2.82
CA GLU A 89 -5.28 -25.25 2.48
C GLU A 89 -4.65 -26.37 3.33
N LEU A 90 -5.23 -26.62 4.50
CA LEU A 90 -4.78 -27.66 5.39
C LEU A 90 -5.30 -29.02 4.91
N THR A 91 -4.47 -30.05 5.05
CA THR A 91 -4.95 -31.43 4.91
C THR A 91 -5.81 -31.80 6.12
N GLU A 92 -6.59 -32.88 6.03
CA GLU A 92 -7.36 -33.43 7.16
C GLU A 92 -6.47 -33.66 8.40
N ILE A 93 -5.22 -34.08 8.18
CA ILE A 93 -4.22 -34.23 9.24
C ILE A 93 -3.79 -32.86 9.79
N GLY A 94 -3.56 -31.86 8.93
CA GLY A 94 -3.21 -30.51 9.34
C GLY A 94 -4.30 -29.84 10.19
N GLU A 95 -5.57 -29.98 9.80
CA GLU A 95 -6.72 -29.50 10.58
C GLU A 95 -6.84 -30.21 11.93
N TRP A 96 -6.66 -31.53 11.94
CA TRP A 96 -6.74 -32.33 13.16
C TRP A 96 -5.61 -31.99 14.13
N VAL A 97 -4.36 -31.89 13.68
CA VAL A 97 -3.20 -31.57 14.55
C VAL A 97 -3.37 -30.22 15.23
N LEU A 98 -3.95 -29.23 14.55
CA LEU A 98 -4.16 -27.90 15.11
C LEU A 98 -5.27 -27.84 16.16
N SER A 99 -6.17 -28.83 16.17
CA SER A 99 -7.35 -28.85 17.05
C SER A 99 -7.32 -29.97 18.09
N ALA A 100 -6.50 -31.00 17.91
CA ALA A 100 -6.43 -32.15 18.79
C ALA A 100 -5.65 -31.88 20.09
N PRO A 101 -5.98 -32.59 21.19
CA PRO A 101 -5.15 -32.61 22.38
C PRO A 101 -3.71 -33.05 22.06
N LYS A 102 -2.74 -32.39 22.69
CA LYS A 102 -1.31 -32.68 22.48
C LYS A 102 -0.95 -34.15 22.74
N GLU A 103 -1.62 -34.79 23.69
CA GLU A 103 -1.41 -36.20 24.04
C GLU A 103 -1.75 -37.13 22.88
N ASP A 104 -2.84 -36.85 22.18
CA ASP A 104 -3.29 -37.63 21.02
C ASP A 104 -2.33 -37.43 19.83
N VAL A 105 -1.85 -36.20 19.62
CA VAL A 105 -0.87 -35.89 18.56
C VAL A 105 0.45 -36.63 18.79
N ILE A 106 0.95 -36.66 20.04
CA ILE A 106 2.21 -37.33 20.38
C ILE A 106 2.05 -38.86 20.38
N SER A 107 0.89 -39.37 20.77
CA SER A 107 0.56 -40.80 20.68
C SER A 107 0.60 -41.30 19.24
N GLU A 108 -0.02 -40.55 18.32
CA GLU A 108 -0.14 -40.94 16.91
C GLU A 108 1.16 -40.70 16.14
N PHE A 109 1.86 -39.59 16.42
CA PHE A 109 3.10 -39.19 15.75
C PHE A 109 4.26 -38.99 16.74
N PRO A 110 4.74 -40.06 17.42
CA PRO A 110 5.79 -39.94 18.44
C PRO A 110 7.14 -39.52 17.87
N GLY A 111 7.34 -39.72 16.56
CA GLY A 111 8.53 -39.28 15.81
C GLY A 111 8.36 -37.95 15.05
N GLY A 112 7.23 -37.26 15.24
CA GLY A 112 6.85 -36.08 14.45
C GLY A 112 5.95 -36.42 13.25
N ILE A 113 5.29 -35.40 12.71
CA ILE A 113 4.34 -35.53 11.60
C ILE A 113 5.12 -35.74 10.29
N PRO A 114 4.93 -36.87 9.58
CA PRO A 114 5.64 -37.13 8.33
C PRO A 114 5.15 -36.23 7.19
N TYR A 115 6.10 -35.71 6.41
CA TYR A 115 5.84 -34.82 5.28
C TYR A 115 5.10 -35.52 4.12
N GLU A 116 5.16 -36.85 4.01
CA GLU A 116 4.65 -37.60 2.84
C GLU A 116 3.29 -38.30 3.02
N THR A 117 2.60 -38.10 4.15
CA THR A 117 1.27 -38.69 4.39
C THR A 117 0.12 -37.89 3.77
N GLU A 118 0.40 -37.00 2.82
CA GLU A 118 -0.55 -36.14 2.10
C GLU A 118 -1.56 -36.91 1.20
N GLY A 119 -1.58 -38.24 1.22
CA GLY A 119 -2.41 -39.05 0.31
C GLY A 119 -3.21 -40.21 0.90
N ARG A 120 -3.26 -40.39 2.23
CA ARG A 120 -4.09 -41.47 2.83
C ARG A 120 -5.28 -40.90 3.58
N SER A 121 -6.45 -41.03 2.95
CA SER A 121 -7.74 -40.89 3.62
C SER A 121 -7.79 -41.80 4.85
N ARG A 122 -8.27 -41.26 5.96
CA ARG A 122 -8.55 -42.04 7.16
C ARG A 122 -9.78 -42.90 6.89
N ALA A 123 -9.55 -44.16 6.49
CA ALA A 123 -10.63 -45.14 6.45
C ALA A 123 -11.17 -45.32 7.87
N THR A 124 -12.42 -44.91 8.08
CA THR A 124 -13.14 -45.15 9.32
C THR A 124 -13.35 -46.65 9.48
N ASN A 125 -12.55 -47.29 10.32
CA ASN A 125 -12.87 -48.64 10.78
C ASN A 125 -13.80 -48.50 11.99
N SER A 126 -15.09 -48.74 11.73
CA SER A 126 -16.07 -49.04 12.75
C SER A 126 -15.88 -50.49 13.20
N GLN A 127 -15.70 -50.70 14.50
CA GLN A 127 -16.12 -51.91 15.21
C GLN A 127 -16.95 -51.48 16.42
#